data_AF-A0A1X6ZXA9-F1
#
_entry.id   AF-A0A1X6ZXA9-F1
#
_cell.length_a   1.000
_cell.length_b   1.000
_cell.length_c   1.000
_cell.angle_alpha   90.00
_cell.angle_beta   90.00
_cell.angle_gamma   90.00
#
_symmetry.space_group_name_H-M   'P 1'
#
loop_
_entity.id
_entity.type
_entity.pdbx_description
1 polymer ?
#
loop_
_entity_poly.entity_id
_entity_poly.type
_entity_poly.pdbx_seq_one_letter_code
_entity_poly.pdbx_strand_id
1 'polypeptide(L)'
;MKHLIGIGLIVTLGACQDMPLENEASDMVIKSPTNDNLRLVGGYRSTDDDCQLTGETAFTIDFLDDAADLVSCPTGSDAAQSLVDMYGARQVAETGGYSVYTVPRR
;
A
#
# COMPACT_ATOMS: atom_id res chain seq x y z
N MET A 1 5.09 -37.74 60.87
CA MET A 1 6.21 -36.78 60.97
C MET A 1 7.06 -36.91 59.70
N LYS A 2 7.20 -35.80 58.97
CA LYS A 2 8.20 -35.47 57.93
C LYS A 2 8.34 -36.43 56.71
N HIS A 3 7.60 -36.12 55.63
CA HIS A 3 7.96 -36.58 54.29
C HIS A 3 9.16 -35.77 53.79
N LEU A 4 10.29 -36.44 53.54
CA LEU A 4 11.49 -35.82 53.01
C LEU A 4 11.42 -35.73 51.49
N ILE A 5 11.61 -34.50 51.03
CA ILE A 5 11.70 -34.02 49.65
C ILE A 5 12.94 -34.59 48.99
N GLY A 6 12.82 -34.99 47.73
CA GLY A 6 13.95 -35.43 46.90
C GLY A 6 13.65 -35.33 45.41
N ILE A 7 13.28 -34.13 44.93
CA ILE A 7 13.17 -33.86 43.49
C ILE A 7 14.54 -33.37 43.02
N GLY A 8 15.35 -34.30 42.51
CA GLY A 8 16.54 -33.98 41.72
C GLY A 8 16.12 -33.87 40.24
N LEU A 9 15.73 -32.67 39.82
CA LEU A 9 15.49 -32.37 38.40
C LEU A 9 16.76 -31.71 37.84
N ILE A 10 17.63 -32.52 37.23
CA ILE A 10 18.73 -32.04 36.41
C ILE A 10 18.14 -31.74 35.04
N VAL A 11 18.05 -30.46 34.66
CA VAL A 11 17.78 -30.05 33.28
C VAL A 11 19.00 -29.30 32.78
N THR A 12 19.66 -29.91 31.80
CA THR A 12 20.88 -29.47 31.14
C THR A 12 20.63 -28.20 30.33
N LEU A 13 21.57 -27.26 30.41
CA LEU A 13 21.64 -26.10 29.54
C LEU A 13 21.82 -26.55 28.08
N GLY A 14 20.83 -26.25 27.23
CA GLY A 14 20.98 -26.23 25.78
C GLY A 14 21.14 -24.78 25.32
N ALA A 15 22.36 -24.43 24.90
CA ALA A 15 22.67 -23.15 24.27
C ALA A 15 22.40 -23.21 22.74
N CYS A 16 21.94 -22.08 22.21
CA CYS A 16 21.92 -21.61 20.82
C CYS A 16 21.58 -22.62 19.71
N GLN A 17 20.38 -22.46 19.14
CA GLN A 17 20.22 -22.56 17.69
C GLN A 17 19.50 -21.30 17.23
N ASP A 18 20.27 -20.33 16.76
CA ASP A 18 19.79 -19.31 15.83
C ASP A 18 19.23 -20.06 14.63
N MET A 19 17.91 -20.14 14.53
CA MET A 19 17.23 -20.66 13.36
C MET A 19 17.11 -19.48 12.39
N PRO A 20 17.89 -19.42 11.29
CA PRO A 20 17.50 -18.58 10.18
C PRO A 20 16.23 -19.21 9.64
N LEU A 21 15.08 -18.59 9.89
CA LEU A 21 13.88 -18.89 9.10
C LEU A 21 14.17 -18.35 7.71
N GLU A 22 14.67 -19.28 6.90
CA GLU A 22 14.95 -19.16 5.50
C GLU A 22 13.75 -18.52 4.79
N ASN A 23 14.10 -17.45 4.09
CA ASN A 23 13.31 -16.70 3.13
C ASN A 23 12.77 -17.60 2.01
N GLU A 24 11.76 -18.43 2.22
CA GLU A 24 11.24 -19.27 1.13
C GLU A 24 9.72 -19.46 1.23
N ALA A 25 8.95 -18.36 1.32
CA ALA A 25 7.50 -18.41 1.14
C ALA A 25 6.88 -17.03 0.89
N SER A 26 7.31 -16.28 -0.13
CA SER A 26 6.55 -15.11 -0.63
C SER A 26 7.01 -14.65 -2.03
N ASP A 27 7.41 -15.56 -2.92
CA ASP A 27 7.50 -15.24 -4.36
C ASP A 27 6.11 -15.40 -5.03
N MET A 28 5.09 -14.89 -4.36
CA MET A 28 4.09 -14.09 -5.05
C MET A 28 4.48 -12.65 -4.76
N VAL A 29 5.60 -12.21 -5.34
CA VAL A 29 5.82 -10.78 -5.54
C VAL A 29 4.71 -10.35 -6.48
N ILE A 30 3.56 -9.98 -5.92
CA ILE A 30 2.70 -9.00 -6.55
C ILE A 30 3.65 -7.83 -6.77
N LYS A 31 4.16 -7.69 -8.00
CA LYS A 31 4.96 -6.54 -8.38
C LYS A 31 4.01 -5.38 -8.20
N SER A 32 4.07 -4.78 -7.01
CA SER A 32 3.30 -3.58 -6.72
C SER A 32 3.62 -2.63 -7.86
N PRO A 33 2.61 -2.12 -8.56
CA PRO A 33 2.84 -1.28 -9.71
C PRO A 33 3.84 -0.18 -9.33
N THR A 34 5.00 -0.16 -9.99
CA THR A 34 6.08 0.77 -9.66
C THR A 34 5.63 2.13 -10.10
N ASN A 35 5.22 2.94 -9.14
CA ASN A 35 4.70 4.27 -9.36
C ASN A 35 5.82 5.31 -9.44
N ASP A 36 6.80 5.07 -10.31
CA ASP A 36 7.99 5.91 -10.41
C ASP A 36 7.67 7.30 -11.02
N ASN A 37 6.50 7.44 -11.64
CA ASN A 37 6.03 8.67 -12.28
C ASN A 37 5.07 9.50 -11.41
N LEU A 38 4.49 8.95 -10.34
CA LEU A 38 3.49 9.66 -9.55
C LEU A 38 3.97 9.81 -8.11
N ARG A 39 3.78 11.01 -7.59
CA ARG A 39 3.97 11.31 -6.17
C ARG A 39 2.65 11.13 -5.45
N LEU A 40 2.44 9.95 -4.87
CA LEU A 40 1.22 9.65 -4.09
C LEU A 40 1.33 10.32 -2.71
N VAL A 41 0.37 11.18 -2.37
CA VAL A 41 0.38 12.01 -1.15
C VAL A 41 -0.36 11.34 0.00
N GLY A 42 -1.46 10.64 -0.31
CA GLY A 42 -2.32 9.95 0.65
C GLY A 42 -3.67 9.63 0.02
N GLY A 43 -4.51 8.84 0.70
CA GLY A 43 -5.86 8.52 0.22
C GLY A 43 -6.72 9.76 -0.03
N TYR A 44 -7.54 9.74 -1.09
CA TYR A 44 -8.25 10.92 -1.61
C TYR A 44 -9.52 11.25 -0.82
N ARG A 45 -10.47 10.31 -0.72
CA ARG A 45 -11.75 10.52 0.01
C ARG A 45 -11.62 10.25 1.51
N SER A 46 -10.67 9.40 1.88
CA SER A 46 -10.31 9.04 3.24
C SER A 46 -8.87 8.55 3.28
N THR A 47 -8.27 8.41 4.46
CA THR A 47 -6.90 7.91 4.61
C THR A 47 -6.68 6.52 4.02
N ASP A 48 -7.71 5.66 4.07
CA ASP A 48 -7.67 4.28 3.61
C ASP A 48 -8.25 4.10 2.18
N ASP A 49 -8.42 5.20 1.44
CA ASP A 49 -8.92 5.15 0.07
C ASP A 49 -7.83 4.62 -0.87
N ASP A 50 -8.19 3.61 -1.68
CA ASP A 50 -7.32 3.05 -2.73
C ASP A 50 -6.96 4.09 -3.79
N CYS A 51 -7.86 5.05 -4.04
CA CYS A 51 -7.56 6.23 -4.84
C CYS A 51 -6.79 7.26 -4.01
N GLN A 52 -5.67 7.74 -4.53
CA GLN A 52 -4.75 8.60 -3.79
C GLN A 52 -4.60 9.97 -4.45
N LEU A 53 -4.60 11.02 -3.63
CA LEU A 53 -4.24 12.37 -4.06
C LEU A 53 -2.81 12.35 -4.62
N THR A 54 -2.64 12.91 -5.81
CA THR A 54 -1.40 12.87 -6.57
C THR A 54 -0.77 14.24 -6.66
N GLY A 55 0.48 14.33 -6.21
CA GLY A 55 1.27 15.54 -6.24
C GLY A 55 1.98 15.77 -7.58
N GLU A 56 2.68 16.90 -7.62
CA GLU A 56 3.48 17.33 -8.76
C GLU A 56 4.74 16.47 -8.94
N THR A 57 4.99 16.14 -10.21
CA THR A 57 6.15 15.45 -10.79
C THR A 57 6.34 15.95 -12.22
N ALA A 58 7.43 15.57 -12.88
CA ALA A 58 7.61 15.84 -14.31
C ALA A 58 6.51 15.21 -15.19
N PHE A 59 5.89 14.12 -14.76
CA PHE A 59 4.80 13.46 -15.48
C PHE A 59 3.44 14.14 -15.24
N THR A 60 3.21 14.62 -14.02
CA THR A 60 1.88 15.15 -13.61
C THR A 60 1.70 16.64 -13.86
N ILE A 61 2.76 17.37 -14.21
CA ILE A 61 2.73 18.84 -14.38
C ILE A 61 1.68 19.32 -15.39
N ASP A 62 1.43 18.57 -16.46
CA ASP A 62 0.47 18.92 -17.51
C ASP A 62 -1.00 18.64 -17.13
N PHE A 63 -1.23 18.00 -15.98
CA PHE A 63 -2.56 17.59 -15.52
C PHE A 63 -3.02 18.30 -14.24
N LEU A 64 -2.13 19.03 -13.57
CA LEU A 64 -2.47 19.79 -12.37
C LEU A 64 -3.27 21.03 -12.73
N ASP A 65 -4.33 21.27 -11.97
CA ASP A 65 -5.30 22.34 -12.24
C ASP A 65 -5.75 23.00 -10.92
N ASP A 66 -5.96 24.32 -10.93
CA ASP A 66 -6.37 25.10 -9.76
C ASP A 66 -7.87 24.96 -9.44
N ALA A 67 -8.65 24.33 -10.32
CA ALA A 67 -10.04 23.96 -10.13
C ALA A 67 -10.30 22.45 -9.99
N ALA A 68 -9.29 21.57 -10.13
CA ALA A 68 -9.45 20.12 -9.97
C ALA A 68 -8.34 19.47 -9.14
N ASP A 69 -8.67 18.38 -8.43
CA ASP A 69 -7.68 17.51 -7.79
C ASP A 69 -7.15 16.50 -8.80
N LEU A 70 -5.87 16.17 -8.71
CA LEU A 70 -5.27 15.08 -9.46
C LEU A 70 -5.23 13.83 -8.57
N VAL A 71 -5.84 12.75 -9.01
CA VAL A 71 -6.07 11.53 -8.21
C VAL A 71 -5.61 10.31 -9.00
N SER A 72 -4.85 9.43 -8.38
CA SER A 72 -4.38 8.18 -8.99
C SER A 72 -5.02 7.00 -8.30
N CYS A 73 -5.67 6.12 -9.07
CA CYS A 73 -6.27 4.89 -8.56
C CYS A 73 -5.61 3.68 -9.24
N PRO A 74 -5.49 2.53 -8.58
CA PRO A 74 -5.07 1.30 -9.25
C PRO A 74 -5.93 1.04 -10.48
N THR A 75 -5.28 0.82 -11.63
CA THR A 75 -5.99 0.64 -12.91
C THR A 75 -6.98 -0.51 -12.81
N GLY A 76 -8.24 -0.27 -13.18
CA GLY A 76 -9.30 -1.28 -13.16
C GLY A 76 -9.88 -1.59 -11.77
N SER A 77 -9.51 -0.85 -10.73
CA SER A 77 -10.12 -1.02 -9.40
C SER A 77 -11.57 -0.50 -9.36
N ASP A 78 -12.40 -1.13 -8.51
CA ASP A 78 -13.75 -0.64 -8.21
C ASP A 78 -13.72 0.79 -7.63
N ALA A 79 -12.65 1.13 -6.89
CA ALA A 79 -12.42 2.48 -6.39
C ALA A 79 -12.31 3.49 -7.54
N ALA A 80 -11.56 3.17 -8.61
CA ALA A 80 -11.44 4.02 -9.79
C ALA A 80 -12.80 4.21 -10.49
N GLN A 81 -13.58 3.14 -10.66
CA GLN A 81 -14.91 3.23 -11.25
C GLN A 81 -15.85 4.12 -10.42
N SER A 82 -15.86 3.94 -9.09
CA SER A 82 -16.67 4.77 -8.20
C SER A 82 -16.27 6.25 -8.23
N LEU A 83 -15.00 6.56 -8.49
CA LEU A 83 -14.52 7.93 -8.61
C LEU A 83 -15.15 8.63 -9.83
N VAL A 84 -15.25 7.92 -10.96
CA VAL A 84 -15.92 8.42 -12.17
C VAL A 84 -17.42 8.60 -11.91
N ASP A 85 -18.07 7.56 -11.37
CA ASP A 85 -19.52 7.54 -11.23
C ASP A 85 -20.06 8.57 -10.24
N MET A 86 -19.31 8.86 -9.17
CA MET A 86 -19.79 9.69 -8.06
C MET A 86 -19.21 11.11 -8.07
N TYR A 87 -18.01 11.31 -8.61
CA TYR A 87 -17.27 12.58 -8.50
C TYR A 87 -17.01 13.25 -9.86
N GLY A 88 -17.57 12.71 -10.95
CA GLY A 88 -17.36 13.27 -12.30
C GLY A 88 -15.89 13.23 -12.71
N ALA A 89 -15.13 12.26 -12.20
CA ALA A 89 -13.72 12.14 -12.47
C ALA A 89 -13.46 11.81 -13.95
N ARG A 90 -12.45 12.46 -14.53
CA ARG A 90 -12.03 12.22 -15.92
C ARG A 90 -10.63 11.64 -15.95
N GLN A 91 -10.46 10.47 -16.56
CA GLN A 91 -9.12 9.92 -16.76
C GLN A 91 -8.34 10.82 -17.73
N VAL A 92 -7.11 11.17 -17.35
CA VAL A 92 -6.21 12.03 -18.14
C VAL A 92 -4.92 11.32 -18.53
N ALA A 93 -4.54 10.27 -17.79
CA ALA A 93 -3.37 9.46 -18.11
C ALA A 93 -3.44 8.07 -17.49
N GLU A 94 -2.46 7.24 -17.82
CA GLU A 94 -2.20 5.95 -17.20
C GLU A 94 -0.70 5.72 -17.12
N THR A 95 -0.18 5.28 -15.97
CA THR A 95 1.24 4.99 -15.78
C THR A 95 1.45 4.11 -14.56
N GLY A 96 2.48 3.26 -14.61
CA GLY A 96 2.90 2.48 -13.44
C GLY A 96 1.77 1.71 -12.76
N GLY A 97 0.79 1.19 -13.52
CA GLY A 97 -0.41 0.47 -13.05
C GLY A 97 -1.46 1.32 -12.30
N TYR A 98 -1.40 2.64 -12.45
CA TYR A 98 -2.42 3.57 -12.00
C TYR A 98 -3.07 4.28 -13.18
N SER A 99 -4.38 4.44 -13.11
CA SER A 99 -5.13 5.40 -13.90
C SER A 99 -5.16 6.73 -13.16
N VAL A 100 -4.80 7.82 -13.85
CA VAL A 100 -4.75 9.18 -13.29
C VAL A 100 -5.99 9.94 -13.74
N TYR A 101 -6.67 10.54 -12.78
CA TYR A 101 -7.93 11.25 -12.96
C TYR A 101 -7.81 12.70 -12.50
N THR A 102 -8.49 13.60 -13.23
CA THR A 102 -8.84 14.93 -12.72
C THR A 102 -10.22 14.88 -12.10
N VAL A 103 -10.37 15.33 -10.86
CA VAL A 103 -11.63 15.40 -10.13
C VAL A 103 -11.99 16.87 -9.88
N PRO A 104 -13.06 17.40 -10.48
CA PRO A 104 -13.45 18.80 -10.30
C PRO A 104 -13.74 19.12 -8.82
N ARG A 105 -13.16 20.22 -8.31
CA ARG A 105 -13.50 20.77 -6.98
C ARG A 105 -14.71 21.69 -7.12
N ARG A 106 -15.93 21.17 -7.29
CA ARG A 106 -17.21 21.93 -7.19
C ARG A 106 -18.45 21.07 -7.34
#